data_AF-A0A0C9NCD1-F1
#
_entry.id   AF-A0A0C9NCD1-F1
#
_cell.length_a   1.000
_cell.length_b   1.000
_cell.length_c   1.000
_cell.angle_alpha   90.00
_cell.angle_beta   90.00
_cell.angle_gamma   90.00
#
_symmetry.space_group_name_H-M   'P 1'
#
loop_
_entity.id
_entity.type
_entity.pdbx_description
1 polymer ?
#
loop_
_entity_poly.entity_id
_entity_poly.type
_entity_poly.pdbx_seq_one_letter_code
_entity_poly.pdbx_strand_id
1 'polypeptide(L)'
;MNRVRVFGAAYCIGFMLVVAIGYVPQFHDADGNLFGLFKLDLYDDSLHFFSGLWAGIAAWWSYGATRRYFRLFGPLYFADGVMGLFLGSGYLDGGIFLYGPLRESMYAHVFANLPHLVIGGVAIWVGYRLAQAPAGAAQPAVA
;
A
#
# COMPACT_ATOMS: atom_id res chain seq x y z
N MET A 1 1.80 13.95 -17.14
CA MET A 1 2.53 13.41 -15.96
C MET A 1 3.34 12.20 -16.41
N ASN A 2 4.55 11.96 -15.88
CA ASN A 2 5.30 10.74 -16.22
C ASN A 2 4.68 9.50 -15.55
N ARG A 3 5.03 8.30 -16.03
CA ARG A 3 4.43 7.03 -15.57
C ARG A 3 4.52 6.84 -14.06
N VAL A 4 5.67 7.11 -13.44
CA VAL A 4 5.84 6.97 -11.99
C VAL A 4 4.88 7.89 -11.22
N ARG A 5 4.71 9.14 -11.67
CA ARG A 5 3.74 10.07 -11.08
C ARG A 5 2.29 9.61 -11.29
N VAL A 6 1.96 9.03 -12.45
CA VAL A 6 0.63 8.44 -12.69
C VAL A 6 0.34 7.33 -11.68
N PHE A 7 1.30 6.44 -11.43
CA PHE A 7 1.17 5.45 -10.36
C PHE A 7 0.93 6.09 -8.99
N GLY A 8 1.63 7.17 -8.64
CA GLY A 8 1.42 7.85 -7.36
C GLY A 8 -0.01 8.42 -7.21
N ALA A 9 -0.55 9.01 -8.29
CA ALA A 9 -1.94 9.47 -8.31
C ALA A 9 -2.94 8.30 -8.23
N ALA A 10 -2.67 7.19 -8.92
CA ALA A 10 -3.50 5.99 -8.85
C ALA A 10 -3.49 5.37 -7.43
N TYR A 11 -2.34 5.37 -6.75
CA TYR A 11 -2.24 4.92 -5.36
C TYR A 11 -3.05 5.82 -4.42
N CYS A 12 -3.00 7.14 -4.61
CA CYS A 12 -3.85 8.07 -3.85
C CYS A 12 -5.33 7.68 -3.99
N ILE A 13 -5.82 7.54 -5.23
CA ILE A 13 -7.21 7.15 -5.50
C ILE A 13 -7.52 5.78 -4.89
N GLY A 14 -6.64 4.80 -5.08
CA GLY A 14 -6.82 3.45 -4.55
C GLY A 14 -6.96 3.42 -3.03
N PHE A 15 -6.10 4.13 -2.30
CA PHE A 15 -6.20 4.24 -0.85
C PHE A 15 -7.47 4.98 -0.40
N MET A 16 -7.88 6.04 -1.10
CA MET A 16 -9.16 6.72 -0.80
C MET A 16 -10.36 5.78 -1.01
N LEU A 17 -10.32 4.92 -2.02
CA LEU A 17 -11.35 3.91 -2.26
C LEU A 17 -11.36 2.83 -1.17
N VAL A 18 -10.19 2.41 -0.68
CA VAL A 18 -10.09 1.47 0.46
C VAL A 18 -10.70 2.08 1.71
N VAL A 19 -10.42 3.35 2.03
CA VAL A 19 -11.07 4.01 3.16
C VAL A 19 -12.57 4.09 2.91
N ALA A 20 -13.00 4.56 1.74
CA ALA A 20 -14.42 4.74 1.44
C ALA A 20 -15.23 3.42 1.48
N ILE A 21 -14.64 2.30 1.04
CA ILE A 21 -15.33 1.00 1.04
C ILE A 21 -15.62 0.49 2.45
N GLY A 22 -14.77 0.85 3.43
CA GLY A 22 -14.98 0.58 4.85
C GLY A 22 -16.20 1.26 5.45
N TYR A 23 -16.78 2.26 4.79
CA TYR A 23 -18.01 2.93 5.23
C TYR A 23 -19.27 2.45 4.50
N VAL A 24 -19.18 1.42 3.66
CA VAL A 24 -20.33 0.85 2.93
C VAL A 24 -20.89 -0.34 3.72
N PRO A 25 -22.08 -0.22 4.35
CA PRO A 25 -22.61 -1.26 5.24
C PRO A 25 -22.83 -2.62 4.57
N GLN A 26 -23.13 -2.64 3.26
CA GLN A 26 -23.40 -3.85 2.49
C GLN A 26 -22.18 -4.77 2.34
N PHE A 27 -20.99 -4.26 2.61
CA PHE A 27 -19.77 -5.06 2.60
C PHE A 27 -19.38 -5.59 3.97
N HIS A 28 -20.15 -5.28 5.03
CA HIS A 28 -19.90 -5.77 6.37
C HIS A 28 -20.75 -7.02 6.66
N ASP A 29 -20.15 -8.00 7.32
CA ASP A 29 -20.90 -9.15 7.86
C ASP A 29 -21.64 -8.78 9.16
N ALA A 30 -22.32 -9.76 9.76
CA ALA A 30 -23.08 -9.57 11.00
C ALA A 30 -22.20 -9.19 12.21
N ASP A 31 -20.91 -9.54 12.16
CA ASP A 31 -19.93 -9.25 13.22
C ASP A 31 -19.20 -7.92 12.97
N GLY A 32 -19.49 -7.24 11.86
CA GLY A 32 -18.88 -5.98 11.46
C GLY A 32 -17.53 -6.12 10.77
N ASN A 33 -17.19 -7.28 10.22
CA ASN A 33 -15.98 -7.46 9.43
C ASN A 33 -16.23 -7.08 7.96
N LEU A 34 -15.32 -6.32 7.37
CA LEU A 34 -15.33 -6.00 5.95
C LEU A 34 -15.05 -7.27 5.13
N PHE A 35 -15.98 -7.62 4.23
CA PHE A 35 -16.01 -8.85 3.45
C PHE A 35 -15.88 -10.15 4.26
N GLY A 36 -16.16 -10.11 5.57
CA GLY A 36 -15.95 -11.25 6.46
C GLY A 36 -14.49 -11.54 6.81
N LEU A 37 -13.58 -10.58 6.59
CA LEU A 37 -12.13 -10.79 6.72
C LEU A 37 -11.49 -10.05 7.89
N PHE A 38 -11.79 -8.77 8.08
CA PHE A 38 -11.13 -7.94 9.08
C PHE A 38 -12.04 -6.78 9.51
N LYS A 39 -11.76 -6.19 10.67
CA LYS A 39 -12.38 -4.93 11.09
C LYS A 39 -11.43 -3.80 10.73
N LEU A 40 -11.95 -2.80 10.03
CA LEU A 40 -11.26 -1.52 9.90
C LEU A 40 -11.62 -0.68 11.12
N ASP A 41 -10.60 -0.20 11.82
CA ASP A 41 -10.78 0.83 12.82
C ASP A 41 -10.29 2.20 12.30
N LEU A 42 -10.45 3.23 13.15
CA LEU A 42 -10.02 4.57 12.79
C LEU A 42 -8.50 4.67 12.56
N TYR A 43 -7.70 3.83 13.23
CA TYR A 43 -6.26 3.82 13.07
C TYR A 43 -5.88 3.29 11.69
N ASP A 44 -6.47 2.16 11.27
CA ASP A 44 -6.29 1.59 9.94
C ASP A 44 -6.71 2.57 8.85
N ASP A 45 -7.90 3.16 8.97
CA ASP A 45 -8.40 4.15 8.02
C ASP A 45 -7.48 5.36 7.93
N SER A 46 -6.97 5.84 9.07
CA SER A 46 -6.03 6.94 9.12
C SER A 46 -4.73 6.58 8.39
N LEU A 47 -4.20 5.39 8.62
CA LEU A 47 -2.98 4.91 7.98
C LEU A 47 -3.14 4.86 6.46
N HIS A 48 -4.22 4.27 5.97
CA HIS A 48 -4.53 4.21 4.53
C HIS A 48 -4.73 5.61 3.95
N PHE A 49 -5.49 6.46 4.64
CA PHE A 49 -5.75 7.84 4.22
C PHE A 49 -4.45 8.64 4.08
N PHE A 50 -3.60 8.65 5.10
CA PHE A 50 -2.34 9.39 5.07
C PHE A 50 -1.35 8.80 4.06
N SER A 51 -1.33 7.47 3.89
CA SER A 51 -0.53 6.80 2.86
C SER A 51 -0.95 7.23 1.45
N GLY A 52 -2.27 7.30 1.19
CA GLY A 52 -2.82 7.77 -0.07
C GLY A 52 -2.58 9.26 -0.32
N LEU A 53 -2.83 10.08 0.70
CA LEU A 53 -2.61 11.53 0.62
C LEU A 53 -1.13 11.85 0.34
N TRP A 54 -0.20 11.16 1.00
CA TRP A 54 1.22 11.30 0.69
C TRP A 54 1.52 10.89 -0.75
N ALA A 55 0.99 9.76 -1.22
CA ALA A 55 1.16 9.35 -2.62
C ALA A 55 0.71 10.45 -3.60
N GLY A 56 -0.45 11.06 -3.33
CA GLY A 56 -1.02 12.15 -4.12
C GLY A 56 -0.16 13.42 -4.09
N ILE A 57 0.27 13.86 -2.90
CA ILE A 57 1.17 15.02 -2.75
C ILE A 57 2.50 14.75 -3.46
N ALA A 58 3.08 13.57 -3.29
CA ALA A 58 4.33 13.20 -3.94
C ALA A 58 4.18 13.14 -5.47
N ALA A 59 3.05 12.64 -5.97
CA ALA A 59 2.70 12.62 -7.38
C ALA A 59 2.50 14.04 -7.93
N TRP A 60 1.89 14.96 -7.18
CA TRP A 60 1.75 16.36 -7.56
C TRP A 60 3.11 17.07 -7.59
N TRP A 61 3.94 16.84 -6.58
CA TRP A 61 5.16 17.61 -6.32
C TRP A 61 6.27 17.34 -7.34
N SER A 62 6.76 16.10 -7.45
CA SER A 62 7.84 15.79 -8.39
C SER A 62 8.03 14.30 -8.60
N TYR A 63 8.69 13.95 -9.71
CA TYR A 63 9.14 12.58 -9.96
C TYR A 63 9.99 12.01 -8.81
N GLY A 64 10.93 12.82 -8.30
CA GLY A 64 11.81 12.42 -7.21
C GLY A 64 11.05 12.12 -5.92
N ALA A 65 10.05 12.95 -5.59
CA ALA A 65 9.17 12.72 -4.44
C ALA A 65 8.37 11.43 -4.61
N THR A 66 7.75 11.23 -5.78
CA THR A 66 6.97 10.00 -6.05
C THR A 66 7.85 8.74 -5.99
N ARG A 67 9.06 8.79 -6.54
CA ARG A 67 10.02 7.68 -6.47
C ARG A 67 10.41 7.36 -5.02
N ARG A 68 10.64 8.39 -4.18
CA ARG A 68 10.94 8.19 -2.75
C ARG A 68 9.77 7.55 -2.02
N TYR A 69 8.55 8.02 -2.26
CA TYR A 69 7.33 7.43 -1.71
C TYR A 69 7.28 5.92 -2.00
N PHE A 70 7.40 5.51 -3.27
CA PHE A 70 7.33 4.10 -3.64
C PHE A 70 8.46 3.24 -3.06
N ARG A 71 9.66 3.81 -2.89
CA ARG A 71 10.79 3.11 -2.27
C ARG A 71 10.64 2.93 -0.77
N LEU A 72 9.92 3.83 -0.11
CA LEU A 72 9.67 3.74 1.32
C LEU A 72 8.46 2.85 1.59
N PHE A 73 7.29 3.22 1.06
CA PHE A 73 6.03 2.57 1.34
C PHE A 73 5.90 1.19 0.69
N GLY A 74 6.55 0.95 -0.45
CA GLY A 74 6.50 -0.35 -1.12
C GLY A 74 7.02 -1.49 -0.24
N PRO A 75 8.29 -1.45 0.22
CA PRO A 75 8.82 -2.43 1.16
C PRO A 75 8.01 -2.53 2.46
N LEU A 76 7.51 -1.39 2.97
CA LEU A 76 6.73 -1.39 4.20
C LEU A 76 5.44 -2.21 4.06
N TYR A 77 4.57 -1.84 3.11
CA TYR A 77 3.33 -2.59 2.86
C TYR A 77 3.57 -4.04 2.45
N PHE A 78 4.62 -4.31 1.67
CA PHE A 78 4.93 -5.68 1.27
C PHE A 78 5.34 -6.54 2.46
N ALA A 79 6.27 -6.05 3.29
CA ALA A 79 6.72 -6.77 4.49
C ALA A 79 5.58 -6.96 5.49
N ASP A 80 4.67 -5.99 5.58
CA ASP A 80 3.48 -6.07 6.43
C ASP A 80 2.55 -7.19 5.98
N GLY A 81 2.22 -7.25 4.67
CA GLY A 81 1.44 -8.34 4.12
C GLY A 81 2.12 -9.72 4.23
N VAL A 82 3.45 -9.78 4.14
CA VAL A 82 4.21 -11.02 4.40
C VAL A 82 4.05 -11.44 5.87
N MET A 83 4.17 -10.49 6.79
CA MET A 83 4.01 -10.76 8.22
C MET A 83 2.59 -11.25 8.53
N GLY A 84 1.56 -10.56 8.05
CA GLY A 84 0.18 -10.97 8.26
C GLY A 84 -0.16 -12.31 7.61
N LEU A 85 0.44 -12.66 6.47
CA LEU A 85 0.29 -13.99 5.88
C LEU A 85 0.77 -15.10 6.84
N PHE A 86 1.93 -14.92 7.48
CA PHE A 86 2.51 -15.94 8.36
C PHE A 86 1.97 -15.90 9.80
N LEU A 87 1.67 -14.71 10.31
CA LEU A 87 1.37 -14.48 11.72
C LEU A 87 -0.07 -14.06 11.97
N GLY A 88 -0.85 -13.74 10.94
CA GLY A 88 -2.21 -13.22 11.07
C GLY A 88 -2.28 -11.76 11.53
N SER A 89 -1.15 -11.12 11.81
CA SER A 89 -1.05 -9.74 12.32
C SER A 89 0.00 -8.94 11.56
N GLY A 90 -0.33 -7.70 11.20
CA GLY A 90 0.60 -6.72 10.61
C GLY A 90 1.39 -5.95 11.67
N TYR A 91 2.33 -5.13 11.22
CA TYR A 91 3.03 -4.15 12.07
C TYR A 91 2.65 -2.71 11.73
N LEU A 92 2.09 -2.45 10.55
CA LEU A 92 1.67 -1.11 10.14
C LEU A 92 0.50 -0.61 10.99
N ASP A 93 -0.45 -1.49 11.27
CA ASP A 93 -1.56 -1.31 12.22
C ASP A 93 -1.13 -1.48 13.69
N GLY A 94 0.14 -1.86 13.93
CA GLY A 94 0.65 -2.22 15.25
C GLY A 94 0.15 -3.56 15.80
N GLY A 95 -0.60 -4.34 15.01
CA GLY A 95 -1.30 -5.54 15.46
C GLY A 95 -0.39 -6.58 16.10
N ILE A 96 0.80 -6.81 15.54
CA ILE A 96 1.80 -7.74 16.10
C ILE A 96 2.26 -7.33 17.50
N PHE A 97 2.29 -6.04 17.82
CA PHE A 97 2.72 -5.54 19.13
C PHE A 97 1.58 -5.53 20.16
N LEU A 98 0.35 -5.34 19.70
CA LEU A 98 -0.83 -5.27 20.56
C LEU A 98 -1.42 -6.65 20.86
N TYR A 99 -1.44 -7.53 19.87
CA TYR A 99 -2.16 -8.80 19.91
C TYR A 99 -1.25 -10.02 19.68
N GLY A 100 -0.05 -9.82 19.15
CA GLY A 100 0.84 -10.91 18.75
C GLY A 100 0.28 -11.71 17.57
N PRO A 101 0.83 -12.92 17.31
CA PRO A 101 0.34 -13.77 16.24
C PRO A 101 -1.11 -14.22 16.49
N LEU A 102 -1.96 -14.03 15.48
CA LEU A 102 -3.36 -14.44 15.49
C LEU A 102 -3.55 -15.82 14.86
N ARG A 103 -4.51 -16.57 15.39
CA ARG A 103 -4.91 -17.89 14.87
C ARG A 103 -6.21 -17.77 14.11
N GLU A 104 -6.11 -17.39 12.84
CA GLU A 104 -7.26 -17.34 11.96
C GLU A 104 -7.22 -18.47 10.93
N SER A 105 -8.28 -18.56 10.12
CA SER A 105 -8.29 -19.49 9.00
C SER A 105 -7.20 -19.12 7.98
N MET A 106 -6.62 -20.11 7.30
CA MET A 106 -5.68 -19.85 6.20
C MET A 106 -6.28 -18.93 5.12
N TYR A 107 -7.59 -19.01 4.93
CA TYR A 107 -8.34 -18.11 4.06
C TYR A 107 -8.20 -16.65 4.49
N ALA A 108 -8.43 -16.35 5.77
CA ALA A 108 -8.30 -14.99 6.30
C ALA A 108 -6.85 -14.49 6.21
N HIS A 109 -5.87 -15.32 6.58
CA HIS A 109 -4.44 -14.98 6.46
C HIS A 109 -4.06 -14.57 5.03
N VAL A 110 -4.56 -15.28 4.01
CA VAL A 110 -4.26 -14.96 2.62
C VAL A 110 -5.02 -13.72 2.16
N PHE A 111 -6.34 -13.69 2.31
CA PHE A 111 -7.18 -12.66 1.68
C PHE A 111 -7.15 -11.31 2.38
N ALA A 112 -6.97 -11.27 3.71
CA ALA A 112 -6.78 -10.02 4.44
C ALA A 112 -5.45 -9.34 4.07
N ASN A 113 -4.41 -10.12 3.78
CA ASN A 113 -3.04 -9.61 3.54
C ASN A 113 -2.66 -9.49 2.06
N LEU A 114 -3.41 -10.12 1.16
CA LEU A 114 -3.19 -10.05 -0.28
C LEU A 114 -3.17 -8.61 -0.82
N PRO A 115 -4.06 -7.69 -0.38
CA PRO A 115 -3.99 -6.29 -0.80
C PRO A 115 -2.62 -5.68 -0.48
N HIS A 116 -2.07 -5.89 0.71
CA HIS A 116 -0.77 -5.35 1.15
C HIS A 116 0.39 -5.93 0.32
N LEU A 117 0.36 -7.23 0.04
CA LEU A 117 1.34 -7.89 -0.83
C LEU A 117 1.31 -7.32 -2.25
N VAL A 118 0.11 -7.14 -2.83
CA VAL A 118 -0.05 -6.63 -4.20
C VAL A 118 0.39 -5.17 -4.29
N ILE A 119 -0.15 -4.30 -3.43
CA ILE A 119 0.18 -2.86 -3.49
C ILE A 119 1.63 -2.61 -3.10
N GLY A 120 2.18 -3.34 -2.13
CA GLY A 120 3.58 -3.27 -1.75
C GLY A 120 4.51 -3.76 -2.84
N GLY A 121 4.19 -4.90 -3.47
CA GLY A 121 4.97 -5.48 -4.56
C GLY A 121 5.00 -4.59 -5.81
N VAL A 122 3.84 -4.05 -6.21
CA VAL A 122 3.76 -3.09 -7.32
C VAL A 122 4.52 -1.81 -6.97
N ALA A 123 4.43 -1.31 -5.74
CA ALA A 123 5.15 -0.13 -5.29
C ALA A 123 6.68 -0.32 -5.33
N ILE A 124 7.18 -1.48 -4.88
CA ILE A 124 8.59 -1.86 -5.00
C ILE A 124 9.00 -1.83 -6.47
N TRP A 125 8.24 -2.49 -7.35
CA TRP A 125 8.53 -2.49 -8.78
C TRP A 125 8.55 -1.07 -9.37
N VAL A 126 7.59 -0.20 -9.01
CA VAL A 126 7.57 1.19 -9.48
C VAL A 126 8.79 1.95 -8.98
N GLY A 127 9.05 1.93 -7.66
CA GLY A 127 10.11 2.72 -7.03
C GLY A 127 11.52 2.26 -7.37
N TYR A 128 11.71 0.96 -7.55
CA TYR A 128 13.02 0.36 -7.78
C TYR A 128 13.26 -0.07 -9.21
N ARG A 129 12.28 -0.40 -10.06
CA ARG A 129 12.53 -0.80 -11.46
C ARG A 129 12.04 0.23 -12.45
N LEU A 130 10.76 0.60 -12.41
CA LEU A 130 10.20 1.55 -13.37
C LEU A 130 10.85 2.93 -13.26
N ALA A 131 11.19 3.35 -12.03
CA ALA A 131 11.81 4.64 -11.76
C ALA A 131 13.34 4.68 -12.01
N GLN A 132 13.93 3.64 -12.62
CA GLN A 132 15.36 3.63 -12.99
C GLN A 132 15.67 4.29 -14.35
N ALA A 133 14.69 4.71 -15.16
CA ALA A 133 14.95 5.35 -16.46
C ALA A 133 14.73 6.89 -16.45
N PRO A 134 15.60 7.71 -17.09
CA PRO A 134 16.67 7.35 -18.03
C PRO A 134 18.09 7.70 -17.55
N ALA A 135 18.87 6.70 -17.13
CA ALA A 135 20.34 6.77 -17.15
C ALA A 135 20.91 6.48 -18.57
N GLY A 136 20.20 6.95 -19.60
CA GLY A 136 20.46 6.64 -21.01
C GLY A 136 20.19 7.80 -21.96
N ALA A 137 20.11 9.04 -21.44
CA ALA A 137 20.39 10.20 -22.27
C ALA A 137 21.92 10.24 -22.44
N ALA A 138 22.42 9.51 -23.43
CA ALA A 138 23.78 9.63 -23.89
C ALA A 138 24.11 11.11 -24.04
N GLN A 139 25.18 11.57 -23.38
CA GLN A 139 25.76 12.87 -23.66
C GLN A 139 25.98 12.95 -25.18
N PRO A 140 25.55 14.03 -25.87
CA PRO A 140 26.02 14.22 -27.24
C PRO A 140 27.54 14.33 -27.15
N ALA A 141 28.23 13.39 -27.82
CA ALA A 141 29.66 13.48 -28.01
C ALA A 141 29.94 14.82 -28.69
N VAL A 142 30.66 15.68 -27.98
CA VAL A 142 31.22 16.90 -28.55
C VAL A 142 32.18 16.47 -29.65
N ALA A 143 31.87 16.84 -30.89
CA ALA A 143 32.75 16.75 -32.05
C ALA A 143 32.88 18.15 -32.65
#